data_AF-A0A843LJJ8-F1
#
_entry.id   AF-A0A843LJJ8-F1
#
_cell.length_a   1.000
_cell.length_b   1.000
_cell.length_c   1.000
_cell.angle_alpha   90.00
_cell.angle_beta   90.00
_cell.angle_gamma   90.00
#
_symmetry.space_group_name_H-M   'P 1'
#
loop_
_entity.id
_entity.type
_entity.pdbx_description
1 polymer ?
#
loop_
_entity_poly.entity_id
_entity_poly.type
_entity_poly.pdbx_seq_one_letter_code
_entity_poly.pdbx_strand_id
1 'polypeptide(L)'
;QGLSIATGIALGLRLDESNSKVFVLLGDGELQSGQVWEAMMAAPKFKLGNLTAIIDRNNLQIDGPTEKVMALEPLKEKLQAFNWKVYEIDGHNFREIIDTINEGLKINDKPKVIIAHTVKGKGVSFMENNVSFHGKSPSDEEYKIAMKELEAKI
;
A
#
# COMPACT_ATOMS: atom_id res chain seq x y z
N GLN A 1 -4.65 -1.91 11.22
CA GLN A 1 -4.84 -3.30 11.76
C GLN A 1 -4.67 -4.36 10.67
N GLY A 2 -4.89 -4.04 9.39
CA GLY A 2 -4.95 -5.05 8.31
C GLY A 2 -3.69 -5.91 8.17
N LEU A 3 -2.50 -5.32 8.32
CA LEU A 3 -1.23 -6.07 8.21
C LEU A 3 -1.09 -7.18 9.27
N SER A 4 -1.52 -6.93 10.51
CA SER A 4 -1.44 -7.91 11.59
C SER A 4 -2.36 -9.11 11.31
N ILE A 5 -3.57 -8.84 10.81
CA ILE A 5 -4.51 -9.88 10.38
C ILE A 5 -3.95 -10.65 9.18
N ALA A 6 -3.43 -9.95 8.17
CA ALA A 6 -2.83 -10.58 6.99
C ALA A 6 -1.63 -11.46 7.35
N THR A 7 -0.81 -11.04 8.34
CA THR A 7 0.27 -11.85 8.89
C THR A 7 -0.26 -13.15 9.51
N GLY A 8 -1.34 -13.09 10.29
CA GLY A 8 -1.99 -14.27 10.87
C GLY A 8 -2.57 -15.21 9.81
N ILE A 9 -3.26 -14.67 8.81
CA ILE A 9 -3.81 -15.45 7.68
C ILE A 9 -2.68 -16.13 6.90
N ALA A 10 -1.63 -15.40 6.57
CA ALA A 10 -0.49 -15.92 5.84
C ALA A 10 0.24 -17.03 6.61
N LEU A 11 0.35 -16.89 7.94
CA LEU A 11 0.89 -17.92 8.81
C LEU A 11 0.01 -19.18 8.80
N GLY A 12 -1.31 -19.04 8.98
CA GLY A 12 -2.25 -20.16 8.96
C GLY A 12 -2.20 -20.93 7.63
N LEU A 13 -2.30 -20.22 6.51
CA LEU A 13 -2.22 -20.82 5.16
C LEU A 13 -0.91 -21.57 4.93
N ARG A 14 0.20 -21.07 5.48
CA ARG A 14 1.47 -21.76 5.36
C ARG A 14 1.51 -23.03 6.20
N LEU A 15 0.97 -23.02 7.42
CA LEU A 15 0.89 -24.20 8.27
C LEU A 15 0.01 -25.29 7.65
N ASP A 16 -1.00 -24.89 6.87
CA ASP A 16 -1.86 -25.77 6.08
C ASP A 16 -1.25 -26.20 4.74
N GLU A 17 0.03 -25.88 4.49
CA GLU A 17 0.74 -26.16 3.22
C GLU A 17 0.02 -25.62 1.97
N SER A 18 -0.76 -24.55 2.14
CA SER A 18 -1.52 -23.92 1.06
C SER A 18 -0.63 -23.10 0.13
N ASN A 19 -0.90 -23.19 -1.17
CA ASN A 19 -0.27 -22.35 -2.19
C ASN A 19 -0.90 -20.94 -2.30
N SER A 20 -1.94 -20.65 -1.50
CA SER A 20 -2.63 -19.37 -1.50
C SER A 20 -1.70 -18.20 -1.17
N LYS A 21 -1.99 -17.05 -1.80
CA LYS A 21 -1.24 -15.80 -1.62
C LYS A 21 -2.11 -14.80 -0.87
N VAL A 22 -1.49 -14.04 0.02
CA VAL A 22 -2.14 -13.02 0.83
C VAL A 22 -1.64 -11.66 0.38
N PHE A 23 -2.56 -10.80 -0.01
CA PHE A 23 -2.28 -9.41 -0.36
C PHE A 23 -2.94 -8.49 0.66
N VAL A 24 -2.25 -7.42 1.03
CA VAL A 24 -2.78 -6.39 1.93
C VAL A 24 -2.37 -5.01 1.42
N LEU A 25 -3.33 -4.09 1.33
CA LEU A 25 -3.10 -2.69 1.01
C LEU A 25 -3.02 -1.89 2.32
N LEU A 26 -2.04 -1.00 2.42
CA LEU A 26 -1.80 -0.11 3.55
C LEU A 26 -1.76 1.33 3.05
N GLY A 27 -2.31 2.26 3.81
CA GLY A 27 -2.05 3.68 3.60
C GLY A 27 -0.71 4.08 4.21
N ASP A 28 -0.03 5.07 3.65
CA ASP A 28 1.20 5.60 4.26
C ASP A 28 0.96 6.21 5.66
N GLY A 29 -0.12 6.95 5.87
CA GLY A 29 -0.55 7.39 7.21
C GLY A 29 -0.83 6.24 8.19
N GLU A 30 -1.27 5.06 7.71
CA GLU A 30 -1.47 3.87 8.57
C GLU A 30 -0.15 3.37 9.16
N LEU A 31 0.99 3.57 8.47
CA LEU A 31 2.31 3.12 8.91
C LEU A 31 2.79 3.84 10.19
N GLN A 32 2.14 4.93 10.61
CA GLN A 32 2.43 5.58 11.88
C GLN A 32 1.94 4.76 13.09
N SER A 33 1.09 3.76 12.86
CA SER A 33 0.60 2.87 13.92
C SER A 33 1.67 1.86 14.34
N GLY A 34 2.01 1.81 15.63
CA GLY A 34 3.00 0.88 16.20
C GLY A 34 2.77 -0.58 15.82
N GLN A 35 1.52 -1.03 15.80
CA GLN A 35 1.14 -2.41 15.44
C GLN A 35 1.59 -2.83 14.03
N VAL A 36 1.73 -1.88 13.11
CA VAL A 36 2.21 -2.18 11.75
C VAL A 36 3.65 -2.66 11.82
N TRP A 37 4.48 -2.00 12.64
CA TRP A 37 5.88 -2.37 12.83
C TRP A 37 6.03 -3.71 13.55
N GLU A 38 5.15 -4.03 14.50
CA GLU A 38 5.07 -5.37 15.11
C GLU A 38 4.80 -6.46 14.06
N ALA A 39 3.85 -6.23 13.16
CA ALA A 39 3.56 -7.16 12.07
C ALA A 39 4.71 -7.23 11.04
N MET A 40 5.37 -6.10 10.74
CA MET A 40 6.57 -6.06 9.90
C MET A 40 7.72 -6.89 10.48
N MET A 41 7.86 -6.97 11.82
CA MET A 41 8.81 -7.88 12.48
C MET A 41 8.37 -9.35 12.41
N ALA A 42 7.08 -9.61 12.62
CA ALA A 42 6.55 -10.96 12.71
C ALA A 42 6.60 -11.72 11.37
N ALA A 43 6.22 -11.09 10.26
CA ALA A 43 6.12 -11.78 8.97
C ALA A 43 7.45 -12.42 8.49
N PRO A 44 8.62 -11.74 8.54
CA PRO A 44 9.90 -12.37 8.24
C PRO A 44 10.35 -13.40 9.29
N LYS A 45 10.06 -13.19 10.59
CA LYS A 45 10.32 -14.19 11.65
C LYS A 45 9.69 -15.54 11.31
N PHE A 46 8.47 -15.50 10.77
CA PHE A 46 7.75 -16.68 10.30
C PHE A 46 8.02 -17.03 8.83
N LYS A 47 8.92 -16.32 8.13
CA LYS A 47 9.27 -16.50 6.71
C LYS A 47 8.05 -16.52 5.78
N LEU A 48 7.12 -15.57 5.94
CA LEU A 48 5.85 -15.54 5.22
C LEU A 48 6.00 -15.07 3.77
N GLY A 49 6.61 -15.90 2.91
CA GLY A 49 6.76 -15.60 1.48
C GLY A 49 5.46 -15.62 0.68
N ASN A 50 4.36 -16.09 1.25
CA ASN A 50 3.02 -15.96 0.68
C ASN A 50 2.37 -14.59 0.97
N LEU A 51 2.97 -13.72 1.79
CA LEU A 51 2.46 -12.38 2.10
C LEU A 51 3.10 -11.32 1.20
N THR A 52 2.25 -10.50 0.58
CA THR A 52 2.64 -9.29 -0.17
C THR A 52 1.87 -8.09 0.38
N ALA A 53 2.58 -7.11 0.94
CA ALA A 53 2.02 -5.82 1.31
C ALA A 53 2.19 -4.81 0.18
N ILE A 54 1.23 -3.92 0.01
CA ILE A 54 1.28 -2.79 -0.93
C ILE A 54 1.02 -1.54 -0.10
N ILE A 55 1.92 -0.56 -0.17
CA ILE A 55 1.77 0.74 0.49
C ILE A 55 1.33 1.73 -0.58
N ASP A 56 0.14 2.31 -0.39
CA ASP A 56 -0.34 3.47 -1.14
C ASP A 56 0.40 4.73 -0.63
N ARG A 57 1.51 5.05 -1.30
CA ARG A 57 2.39 6.17 -0.95
C ARG A 57 1.95 7.42 -1.69
N ASN A 58 0.87 8.04 -1.21
CA ASN A 58 0.29 9.27 -1.76
C ASN A 58 0.69 10.55 -1.02
N ASN A 59 1.47 10.42 0.07
CA ASN A 59 2.04 11.49 0.89
C ASN A 59 1.03 12.34 1.67
N LEU A 60 -0.25 11.95 1.76
CA LEU A 60 -1.30 12.73 2.42
C LEU A 60 -2.11 11.88 3.43
N GLN A 61 -2.32 12.44 4.62
CA GLN A 61 -3.24 11.96 5.65
C GLN A 61 -4.31 13.01 5.97
N ILE A 62 -5.17 12.74 6.96
CA ILE A 62 -6.28 13.62 7.37
C ILE A 62 -5.80 15.06 7.65
N ASP A 63 -4.73 15.19 8.44
CA ASP A 63 -4.24 16.49 8.91
C ASP A 63 -3.21 17.15 7.96
N GLY A 64 -3.01 16.59 6.76
CA GLY A 64 -2.11 17.15 5.76
C GLY A 64 -1.03 16.18 5.27
N PRO A 65 0.11 16.70 4.76
CA PRO A 65 1.19 15.86 4.26
C PRO A 65 1.83 15.00 5.34
N THR A 66 2.05 13.71 5.08
CA THR A 66 2.65 12.78 6.06
C THR A 66 4.00 13.29 6.54
N GLU A 67 4.83 13.85 5.66
CA GLU A 67 6.17 14.36 6.00
C GLU A 67 6.16 15.60 6.89
N LYS A 68 5.00 16.28 7.01
CA LYS A 68 4.83 17.39 7.96
C LYS A 68 4.23 16.93 9.28
N VAL A 69 3.31 15.97 9.24
CA VAL A 69 2.61 15.48 10.45
C VAL A 69 3.48 14.49 11.22
N MET A 70 3.97 13.44 10.56
CA MET A 70 4.86 12.43 11.12
C MET A 70 5.59 11.71 9.98
N ALA A 71 6.82 12.14 9.74
CA ALA A 71 7.64 11.72 8.61
C ALA A 71 7.94 10.22 8.61
N LEU A 72 7.81 9.60 7.44
CA LEU A 72 8.05 8.17 7.25
C LEU A 72 9.44 7.88 6.71
N GLU A 73 10.09 8.86 6.06
CA GLU A 73 11.40 8.65 5.48
C GLU A 73 12.49 8.41 6.54
N PRO A 74 13.53 7.62 6.23
CA PRO A 74 13.72 6.82 5.01
C PRO A 74 12.90 5.51 5.05
N LEU A 75 11.83 5.42 4.25
CA LEU A 75 10.82 4.36 4.39
C LEU A 75 11.31 3.01 3.86
N LYS A 76 11.93 3.02 2.68
CA LYS A 76 12.48 1.81 2.05
C LYS A 76 13.47 1.11 2.98
N GLU A 77 14.38 1.87 3.57
CA GLU A 77 15.44 1.41 4.45
C GLU A 77 14.86 0.82 5.73
N LYS A 78 13.83 1.46 6.33
CA LYS A 78 13.11 0.91 7.48
C LYS A 78 12.52 -0.47 7.14
N LEU A 79 11.84 -0.60 6.01
CA LEU A 79 11.22 -1.86 5.59
C LEU A 79 12.27 -2.96 5.27
N GLN A 80 13.39 -2.58 4.64
CA GLN A 80 14.53 -3.47 4.42
C GLN A 80 15.15 -3.95 5.73
N ALA A 81 15.26 -3.08 6.73
CA ALA A 81 15.77 -3.43 8.06
C ALA A 81 14.89 -4.46 8.78
N PHE A 82 13.60 -4.50 8.47
CA PHE A 82 12.69 -5.57 8.91
C PHE A 82 12.80 -6.86 8.06
N ASN A 83 13.80 -7.01 7.19
CA ASN A 83 14.00 -8.19 6.33
C ASN A 83 12.88 -8.44 5.31
N TRP A 84 12.20 -7.40 4.83
CA TRP A 84 11.27 -7.52 3.70
C TRP A 84 12.00 -7.38 2.37
N LYS A 85 11.49 -8.04 1.33
CA LYS A 85 11.85 -7.69 -0.05
C LYS A 85 11.06 -6.44 -0.44
N VAL A 86 11.75 -5.33 -0.64
CA VAL A 86 11.14 -4.05 -0.97
C VAL A 86 11.23 -3.76 -2.47
N TYR A 87 10.11 -3.34 -3.05
CA TYR A 87 10.00 -2.77 -4.39
C TYR A 87 9.48 -1.34 -4.28
N GLU A 88 9.92 -0.47 -5.18
CA GLU A 88 9.39 0.89 -5.34
C GLU A 88 8.95 1.04 -6.79
N ILE A 89 7.72 1.52 -7.00
CA ILE A 89 7.11 1.61 -8.33
C ILE A 89 6.28 2.87 -8.51
N ASP A 90 6.00 3.24 -9.76
CA ASP A 90 4.88 4.14 -10.08
C ASP A 90 3.55 3.39 -9.88
N GLY A 91 2.77 3.82 -8.89
CA GLY A 91 1.48 3.23 -8.55
C GLY A 91 0.37 3.46 -9.58
N HIS A 92 0.62 4.21 -10.65
CA HIS A 92 -0.29 4.39 -11.78
C HIS A 92 0.18 3.67 -13.05
N ASN A 93 1.31 2.98 -13.00
CA ASN A 93 1.83 2.21 -14.11
C ASN A 93 1.45 0.73 -13.97
N PHE A 94 0.37 0.32 -14.65
CA PHE A 94 -0.13 -1.05 -14.61
C PHE A 94 0.90 -2.11 -15.02
N ARG A 95 1.78 -1.82 -15.98
CA ARG A 95 2.83 -2.78 -16.38
C ARG A 95 3.80 -3.01 -15.24
N GLU A 96 4.26 -1.94 -14.61
CA GLU A 96 5.18 -1.99 -13.48
C GLU A 96 4.58 -2.71 -12.27
N ILE A 97 3.29 -2.47 -11.98
CA ILE A 97 2.55 -3.18 -10.93
C ILE A 97 2.51 -4.69 -11.23
N ILE A 98 2.09 -5.08 -12.43
CA ILE A 98 1.94 -6.48 -12.82
C ILE A 98 3.30 -7.20 -12.80
N ASP A 99 4.32 -6.60 -13.40
CA ASP A 99 5.67 -7.18 -13.48
C ASP A 99 6.28 -7.35 -12.09
N THR A 100 6.11 -6.36 -11.21
CA THR A 100 6.60 -6.41 -9.83
C THR A 100 5.89 -7.48 -9.00
N ILE A 101 4.57 -7.63 -9.14
CA ILE A 101 3.82 -8.69 -8.47
C ILE A 101 4.30 -10.06 -8.96
N ASN A 102 4.43 -10.25 -10.27
CA ASN A 102 4.89 -11.52 -10.86
C ASN A 102 6.31 -11.88 -10.40
N GLU A 103 7.21 -10.90 -10.31
CA GLU A 103 8.56 -11.12 -9.78
C GLU A 103 8.53 -11.47 -8.30
N GLY A 104 7.75 -10.74 -7.50
CA GLY A 104 7.60 -11.00 -6.06
C GLY A 104 7.03 -12.38 -5.75
N LEU A 105 6.13 -12.90 -6.60
CA LEU A 105 5.54 -14.24 -6.45
C LEU A 105 6.55 -15.39 -6.61
N LYS A 106 7.73 -15.13 -7.19
CA LYS A 106 8.83 -16.12 -7.28
C LYS A 106 9.58 -16.31 -5.96
N ILE A 107 9.39 -15.39 -5.00
CA ILE A 107 10.07 -15.39 -3.70
C ILE A 107 9.16 -16.03 -2.65
N ASN A 108 9.60 -17.15 -2.06
CA ASN A 108 8.79 -17.95 -1.13
C ASN A 108 9.30 -17.98 0.32
N ASP A 109 10.50 -17.46 0.58
CA ASP A 109 11.16 -17.51 1.89
C ASP A 109 11.11 -16.18 2.66
N LYS A 110 10.52 -15.13 2.07
CA LYS A 110 10.52 -13.77 2.60
C LYS A 110 9.28 -12.99 2.17
N PRO A 111 8.64 -12.22 3.08
CA PRO A 111 7.53 -11.35 2.70
C PRO A 111 7.99 -10.22 1.77
N LYS A 112 7.07 -9.73 0.94
CA LYS A 112 7.35 -8.67 -0.05
C LYS A 112 6.52 -7.44 0.26
N VAL A 113 7.10 -6.26 0.11
CA VAL A 113 6.39 -4.98 0.23
C VAL A 113 6.66 -4.15 -1.01
N ILE A 114 5.58 -3.62 -1.58
CA ILE A 114 5.63 -2.74 -2.74
C ILE A 114 5.25 -1.35 -2.24
N ILE A 115 6.17 -0.40 -2.32
CA ILE A 115 5.89 1.03 -2.13
C ILE A 115 5.42 1.55 -3.48
N ALA A 116 4.11 1.79 -3.62
CA ALA A 116 3.52 2.33 -4.83
C ALA A 116 3.34 3.83 -4.67
N HIS A 117 4.13 4.63 -5.39
CA HIS A 117 4.01 6.08 -5.39
C HIS A 117 2.79 6.50 -6.19
N THR A 118 1.82 7.14 -5.53
CA THR A 118 0.50 7.42 -6.09
C THR A 118 0.12 8.90 -5.93
N VAL A 119 -1.04 9.26 -6.49
CA VAL A 119 -1.63 10.60 -6.40
C VAL A 119 -2.99 10.39 -5.77
N LYS A 120 -3.22 10.97 -4.59
CA LYS A 120 -4.52 10.86 -3.92
C LYS A 120 -5.57 11.57 -4.77
N GLY A 121 -6.69 10.90 -5.05
CA GLY A 121 -7.72 11.44 -5.95
C GLY A 121 -7.36 11.38 -7.45
N LYS A 122 -6.39 10.54 -7.84
CA LYS A 122 -5.96 10.38 -9.24
C LYS A 122 -7.14 10.28 -10.19
N GLY A 123 -7.08 11.04 -11.28
CA GLY A 123 -8.07 10.99 -12.35
C GLY A 123 -9.06 12.14 -12.33
N VAL A 124 -9.27 12.78 -11.17
CA VAL A 124 -10.22 13.89 -10.98
C VAL A 124 -9.47 15.15 -10.55
N SER A 125 -9.48 16.17 -11.41
CA SER A 125 -8.63 17.36 -11.36
C SER A 125 -8.69 18.11 -10.02
N PHE A 126 -9.88 18.26 -9.44
CA PHE A 126 -10.08 18.98 -8.18
C PHE A 126 -9.83 18.12 -6.93
N MET A 127 -9.73 16.79 -7.08
CA MET A 127 -9.41 15.86 -6.00
C MET A 127 -7.92 15.51 -5.93
N GLU A 128 -7.19 15.60 -7.05
CA GLU A 128 -5.77 15.27 -7.09
C GLU A 128 -4.95 16.09 -6.06
N ASN A 129 -4.24 15.38 -5.17
CA ASN A 129 -3.43 15.95 -4.09
C ASN A 129 -4.20 16.88 -3.13
N ASN A 130 -5.50 16.68 -2.98
CA ASN A 130 -6.34 17.51 -2.13
C ASN A 130 -6.76 16.79 -0.85
N VAL A 131 -6.22 17.24 0.29
CA VAL A 131 -6.49 16.67 1.63
C VAL A 131 -7.98 16.72 1.97
N SER A 132 -8.72 17.74 1.53
CA SER A 132 -10.14 17.90 1.83
C SER A 132 -10.99 16.76 1.29
N PHE A 133 -10.54 16.04 0.25
CA PHE A 133 -11.23 14.88 -0.31
C PHE A 133 -10.81 13.54 0.31
N HIS A 134 -10.09 13.54 1.43
CA HIS A 134 -9.76 12.31 2.13
C HIS A 134 -11.00 11.57 2.67
N GLY A 135 -11.99 12.32 3.17
CA GLY A 135 -13.24 11.76 3.70
C GLY A 135 -14.51 12.56 3.33
N LYS A 136 -14.39 13.59 2.49
CA LYS A 136 -15.52 14.39 2.00
C LYS A 136 -16.15 13.70 0.79
N SER A 137 -17.48 13.55 0.82
CA SER A 137 -18.24 13.14 -0.37
C SER A 137 -18.33 14.31 -1.37
N PRO A 138 -18.19 14.07 -2.68
CA PRO A 138 -18.43 15.10 -3.69
C PRO A 138 -19.90 15.56 -3.69
N SER A 139 -20.16 16.82 -4.03
CA SER A 139 -21.51 17.30 -4.37
C SER A 139 -22.01 16.70 -5.69
N ASP A 140 -23.29 16.86 -6.01
CA ASP A 140 -23.86 16.41 -7.29
C ASP A 140 -23.17 17.06 -8.50
N GLU A 141 -22.76 18.32 -8.37
CA GLU A 141 -21.99 19.06 -9.38
C GLU A 141 -20.56 18.54 -9.49
N GLU A 142 -19.86 18.39 -8.36
CA GLU A 142 -18.51 17.80 -8.30
C GLU A 142 -18.51 16.39 -8.92
N TYR A 143 -19.53 15.58 -8.64
CA TYR A 143 -19.71 14.25 -9.23
C TYR A 143 -19.82 14.29 -10.75
N LYS A 144 -20.69 15.16 -11.31
CA LYS A 144 -20.85 15.28 -12.77
C LYS A 144 -19.54 15.68 -13.45
N ILE A 145 -18.76 16.58 -12.83
CA ILE A 145 -17.44 16.98 -13.33
C ILE A 145 -16.48 15.79 -13.29
N ALA A 146 -16.40 15.09 -12.16
CA ALA A 146 -15.51 13.94 -11.98
C ALA A 146 -15.80 12.84 -13.01
N MET A 147 -17.07 12.49 -13.23
CA MET A 147 -17.45 11.46 -14.21
C MET A 147 -17.05 11.85 -15.63
N LYS A 148 -17.29 13.11 -16.02
CA LYS A 148 -16.89 13.62 -17.34
C LYS A 148 -15.37 13.53 -17.55
N GLU A 149 -14.58 13.83 -16.53
CA GLU A 149 -13.12 13.74 -16.60
C GLU A 149 -12.60 12.30 -16.69
N LEU A 150 -13.26 11.36 -16.01
CA LEU A 150 -12.90 9.94 -16.04
C LEU A 150 -13.26 9.31 -17.39
N GLU A 151 -14.45 9.61 -17.93
CA GLU A 151 -14.88 9.12 -19.26
C GLU A 151 -13.99 9.64 -20.39
N ALA A 152 -13.49 10.87 -20.29
CA ALA A 152 -12.59 11.43 -21.30
C ALA A 152 -11.20 10.75 -21.35
N LYS A 153 -10.88 9.86 -20.39
CA LYS A 153 -9.60 9.15 -20.27
C LYS A 153 -9.68 7.68 -20.68
N ILE A 154 -10.86 7.19 -21.04
CA ILE A 154 -11.11 5.84 -21.59
C ILE A 154 -11.04 5.91 -23.10
#